data_AF-A0A519R1A2-F1
#
_entry.id   AF-A0A519R1A2-F1
#
_cell.length_a   1.000
_cell.length_b   1.000
_cell.length_c   1.000
_cell.angle_alpha   90.00
_cell.angle_beta   90.00
_cell.angle_gamma   90.00
#
_symmetry.space_group_name_H-M   'P 1'
#
loop_
_entity.id
_entity.type
_entity.pdbx_description
1 polymer ?
#
loop_
_entity_poly.entity_id
_entity_poly.type
_entity_poly.pdbx_seq_one_letter_code
_entity_poly.pdbx_strand_id
1 'polypeptide(L)' 'MISLKINPEEIVDIFRENVSGAYASENGLSGDGIGMFITKKLVRLNKGDIILHINVKPQLAKTLEGLPYENNVIEIVLKK' A
#
# COMPACT_ATOMS: atom_id res chain seq x y z
N MET A 1 -4.27 3.04 8.38
CA MET A 1 -2.93 3.67 8.43
C MET A 1 -2.99 5.00 7.70
N ILE A 2 -2.30 6.05 8.19
CA ILE A 2 -2.06 7.25 7.38
C ILE A 2 -0.74 7.03 6.63
N SER A 3 -0.77 7.05 5.30
CA SER A 3 0.41 6.89 4.45
C SER A 3 0.35 7.88 3.30
N LEU A 4 1.44 7.97 2.52
CA LEU A 4 1.40 8.68 1.24
C LEU A 4 0.25 8.15 0.38
N LYS A 5 -0.28 9.06 -0.44
CA LYS A 5 -1.31 8.75 -1.42
C LYS A 5 -0.86 7.63 -2.36
N ILE A 6 -1.79 6.75 -2.69
CA ILE A 6 -1.64 5.66 -3.65
C ILE A 6 -2.65 5.92 -4.76
N ASN A 7 -2.21 5.97 -6.03
CA ASN A 7 -3.17 6.11 -7.11
C ASN A 7 -3.89 4.77 -7.37
N PRO A 8 -5.19 4.78 -7.73
CA PRO A 8 -5.98 3.56 -7.91
C PRO A 8 -5.35 2.53 -8.86
N GLU A 9 -4.70 3.00 -9.92
CA GLU A 9 -4.00 2.21 -10.93
C GLU A 9 -2.79 1.44 -10.38
N GLU A 10 -2.22 1.85 -9.24
CA GLU A 10 -1.02 1.28 -8.65
C GLU A 10 -1.31 0.13 -7.67
N ILE A 11 -2.57 -0.09 -7.30
CA ILE A 11 -2.96 -1.03 -6.25
C ILE A 11 -2.43 -2.44 -6.50
N VAL A 12 -2.49 -2.90 -7.75
CA VAL A 12 -2.00 -4.23 -8.13
C VAL A 12 -0.47 -4.29 -8.08
N ASP A 13 0.18 -3.19 -8.45
CA ASP A 13 1.62 -3.11 -8.64
C ASP A 13 2.36 -2.99 -7.31
N ILE A 14 1.76 -2.39 -6.27
CA ILE A 14 2.32 -2.32 -4.91
C ILE A 14 2.67 -3.69 -4.31
N PHE A 15 2.03 -4.76 -4.79
CA PHE A 15 2.34 -6.13 -4.35
C PHE A 15 3.37 -6.85 -5.24
N ARG A 16 3.92 -6.18 -6.26
CA ARG A 16 5.02 -6.69 -7.09
C ARG A 16 6.37 -6.41 -6.43
N GLU A 17 7.33 -7.27 -6.72
CA GLU A 17 8.70 -7.13 -6.23
C GLU A 17 9.36 -5.88 -6.81
N ASN A 18 10.12 -5.16 -5.97
CA ASN A 18 10.81 -3.91 -6.33
C ASN A 18 9.89 -2.75 -6.75
N VAL A 19 8.61 -2.78 -6.38
CA VAL A 19 7.67 -1.70 -6.66
C VAL A 19 7.28 -0.96 -5.37
N SER A 20 7.28 0.36 -5.45
CA SER A 20 6.76 1.30 -4.43
C SER A 20 5.81 2.29 -5.11
N GLY A 21 4.86 2.86 -4.36
CA GLY A 21 3.91 3.84 -4.91
C GLY A 21 4.60 5.09 -5.48
N ALA A 22 3.99 5.71 -6.48
CA ALA A 22 4.53 6.83 -7.25
C ALA A 22 5.00 7.97 -6.35
N TYR A 23 4.15 8.41 -5.41
CA TYR A 23 4.51 9.46 -4.46
C TYR A 23 5.71 9.09 -3.58
N ALA A 24 5.87 7.82 -3.19
CA ALA A 24 7.03 7.39 -2.42
C ALA A 24 8.30 7.38 -3.28
N SER A 25 8.19 6.87 -4.52
CA SER A 25 9.30 6.76 -5.46
C SER A 25 9.80 8.14 -5.93
N GLU A 26 8.90 9.03 -6.32
CA GLU A 26 9.22 10.38 -6.82
C GLU A 26 9.86 11.27 -5.75
N ASN A 27 9.60 11.00 -4.47
CA ASN A 27 10.10 11.80 -3.35
C ASN A 27 11.26 11.13 -2.59
N GLY A 28 11.81 10.02 -3.10
CA GLY A 28 12.92 9.31 -2.45
C GLY A 28 12.55 8.71 -1.08
N LEU A 29 11.26 8.45 -0.86
CA LEU A 29 10.71 7.85 0.37
C LEU A 29 10.37 6.36 0.18
N SER A 30 10.66 5.79 -0.99
CA SER A 30 10.50 4.38 -1.28
C SER A 30 11.53 3.55 -0.53
N GLY A 31 11.08 2.46 0.10
CA GLY A 31 11.98 1.36 0.45
C GLY A 31 12.28 0.48 -0.77
N ASP A 32 12.90 -0.67 -0.54
CA ASP A 32 13.28 -1.61 -1.62
C ASP A 32 12.08 -2.27 -2.35
N GLY A 33 10.83 -2.00 -1.96
CA GLY A 33 9.66 -2.63 -2.57
C GLY A 33 9.51 -4.14 -2.28
N ILE A 34 10.27 -4.66 -1.33
CA ILE A 34 10.32 -6.11 -1.01
C ILE A 34 9.24 -6.50 0.01
N GLY A 35 8.97 -5.64 0.99
CA GLY A 35 8.12 -5.99 2.14
C GLY A 35 6.69 -6.40 1.76
N MET A 36 6.03 -5.63 0.89
CA MET A 36 4.65 -5.90 0.48
C MET A 36 4.54 -7.14 -0.42
N PHE A 37 5.53 -7.35 -1.29
CA PHE A 37 5.64 -8.55 -2.11
C PHE A 37 5.79 -9.82 -1.24
N ILE A 38 6.71 -9.82 -0.28
CA ILE A 38 6.90 -10.96 0.64
C ILE A 38 5.63 -11.19 1.45
N THR A 39 5.01 -10.13 1.97
CA THR A 39 3.77 -10.25 2.76
C THR A 39 2.66 -10.90 1.94
N LYS A 40 2.46 -10.48 0.67
CA LYS A 40 1.48 -11.09 -0.24
C LYS A 40 1.79 -12.56 -0.50
N LYS A 41 3.05 -12.91 -0.73
CA LYS A 41 3.49 -14.30 -0.90
C LYS A 41 3.17 -15.15 0.33
N LEU A 42 3.52 -14.68 1.52
CA LEU A 42 3.27 -15.40 2.78
C LEU A 42 1.78 -15.65 3.03
N VAL A 43 0.94 -14.64 2.81
CA VAL A 43 -0.51 -14.77 2.98
C VAL A 43 -1.09 -15.77 1.95
N ARG A 44 -0.64 -15.70 0.69
CA ARG A 44 -1.06 -16.65 -0.36
C ARG A 44 -0.63 -18.09 -0.08
N LEU A 45 0.57 -18.30 0.48
CA LEU A 45 1.03 -19.63 0.91
C LEU A 45 0.11 -20.25 1.96
N ASN A 46 -0.49 -19.42 2.81
CA ASN A 46 -1.49 -19.82 3.79
C ASN A 46 -2.92 -19.83 3.21
N LYS A 47 -3.05 -19.89 1.88
CA LYS A 47 -4.32 -19.88 1.13
C LYS A 47 -5.20 -18.64 1.41
N GLY A 48 -4.63 -17.59 2.00
CA GLY A 48 -5.28 -16.32 2.24
C GLY A 48 -5.13 -15.34 1.08
N ASP A 49 -5.62 -14.11 1.29
CA ASP A 49 -5.44 -13.00 0.37
C ASP A 49 -5.17 -11.67 1.12
N ILE A 50 -4.64 -10.69 0.39
CA ILE A 50 -4.45 -9.32 0.88
C ILE A 50 -5.18 -8.35 -0.04
N ILE A 51 -6.01 -7.49 0.53
CA ILE A 51 -6.75 -6.45 -0.18
C ILE A 51 -6.27 -5.09 0.34
N LEU A 52 -5.99 -4.16 -0.57
CA LEU A 52 -5.65 -2.78 -0.23
C LEU A 52 -6.87 -1.91 -0.53
N HIS A 53 -7.39 -1.26 0.51
CA HIS A 53 -8.43 -0.25 0.41
C HIS A 53 -7.79 1.12 0.57
N ILE A 54 -7.85 1.94 -0.48
CA ILE A 54 -7.27 3.28 -0.47
C ILE A 54 -8.28 4.31 0.05
N ASN A 55 -7.75 5.31 0.77
CA ASN A 55 -8.48 6.48 1.27
C ASN A 55 -9.85 6.19 1.91
N VAL A 56 -9.94 5.18 2.78
CA VAL A 56 -11.20 4.72 3.39
C VAL A 56 -11.86 5.75 4.31
N LYS A 57 -11.10 6.76 4.76
CA LYS A 57 -11.58 7.90 5.54
C LYS A 57 -11.05 9.21 4.92
N PRO A 58 -11.66 9.71 3.83
CA PRO A 58 -11.20 10.91 3.11
C PRO A 58 -11.09 12.16 3.99
N GLN A 59 -11.93 12.27 5.02
CA GLN A 59 -11.89 13.35 6.00
C GLN A 59 -10.62 13.38 6.86
N LEU A 60 -9.83 12.31 6.87
CA LEU A 60 -8.53 12.23 7.55
C LEU A 60 -7.36 12.47 6.59
N ALA A 61 -7.62 12.65 5.30
CA ALA A 61 -6.58 12.99 4.32
C ALA A 61 -6.01 14.38 4.62
N LYS A 62 -4.70 14.53 4.43
CA LYS A 62 -3.98 15.77 4.73
C LYS A 62 -2.75 15.91 3.87
N THR A 63 -2.35 17.15 3.64
CA THR A 63 -1.05 17.45 3.05
C THR A 63 -0.05 17.72 4.17
N LEU A 64 1.09 17.04 4.15
CA LEU A 64 2.19 17.25 5.08
C LEU A 64 3.46 17.52 4.26
N GLU A 65 4.12 18.65 4.49
CA GLU A 65 5.33 19.05 3.76
C GLU A 65 5.17 19.02 2.22
N GLY A 66 3.99 19.39 1.73
CA GLY A 66 3.66 19.37 0.30
C GLY A 66 3.27 18.01 -0.27
N LEU A 67 3.36 16.93 0.52
CA LEU A 67 3.02 15.58 0.10
C LEU A 67 1.60 15.19 0.54
N PRO A 68 0.81 14.56 -0.34
CA PRO A 68 -0.53 14.10 0.00
C PRO A 68 -0.47 12.80 0.80
N TYR A 69 -1.16 12.78 1.95
CA TYR A 69 -1.37 11.61 2.79
C TYR A 69 -2.85 11.27 2.88
N GLU A 70 -3.16 9.99 2.96
CA GLU A 70 -4.53 9.45 3.01
C GLU A 70 -4.65 8.26 3.96
N ASN A 71 -5.89 7.88 4.27
CA ASN A 71 -6.16 6.76 5.17
C ASN A 71 -6.32 5.45 4.41
N ASN A 72 -5.27 4.62 4.40
CA ASN A 72 -5.25 3.33 3.71
C ASN A 72 -5.44 2.17 4.70
N VAL A 73 -6.09 1.11 4.24
CA VAL A 73 -6.31 -0.12 5.02
C VAL A 73 -5.81 -1.32 4.23
N ILE A 74 -4.96 -2.11 4.88
CA ILE A 74 -4.57 -3.43 4.40
C ILE A 74 -5.45 -4.44 5.12
N GLU A 75 -6.28 -5.15 4.36
CA GLU A 75 -7.10 -6.25 4.85
C GLU A 75 -6.39 -7.57 4.52
N ILE A 76 -6.20 -8.41 5.53
CA ILE A 76 -5.66 -9.76 5.37
C ILE A 76 -6.80 -10.74 5.59
N VAL A 77 -7.15 -11.48 4.53
CA VAL A 77 -8.19 -12.50 4.55
C VAL A 77 -7.51 -13.85 4.72
N LEU A 78 -7.68 -14.50 5.86
CA LEU A 78 -7.13 -15.83 6.11
C LEU A 78 -8.22 -16.90 5.94
N LYS A 79 -7.87 -18.04 5.37
CA LYS A 79 -8.75 -19.21 5.36
C LYS A 79 -8.62 -19.95 6.70
N LYS A 80 -9.75 -20.38 7.25
CA LYS A 80 -9.80 -21.27 8.41
C LYS A 80 -9.34 -22.68 8.06
#